data_AF-A0A9D5PJK8-F1
#
_entry.id   AF-A0A9D5PJK8-F1
#
_cell.length_a   1.000
_cell.length_b   1.000
_cell.length_c   1.000
_cell.angle_alpha   90.00
_cell.angle_beta   90.00
_cell.angle_gamma   90.00
#
_symmetry.space_group_name_H-M   'P 1'
#
loop_
_entity.id
_entity.type
_entity.pdbx_description
1 polymer ?
#
loop_
_entity_poly.entity_id
_entity_poly.type
_entity_poly.pdbx_seq_one_letter_code
_entity_poly.pdbx_strand_id
1 'polypeptide(L)' 'MNINTNQIVPISEANQNFSHVAREADRLGSVIIFKGNKPKYKLINLEQNAEIEMTDDEKIDFVAARILKKYHKAFEELAK' A
#
# COMPACT_ATOMS: atom_id res chain seq x y z
N MET A 1 -2.32 9.11 9.10
CA MET A 1 -2.53 8.29 7.88
C MET A 1 -3.52 9.05 7.01
N ASN A 2 -3.10 9.60 5.87
CA ASN A 2 -4.04 10.24 4.93
C ASN A 2 -4.79 9.12 4.20
N ILE A 3 -5.90 8.67 4.77
CA ILE A 3 -6.79 7.72 4.09
C ILE A 3 -7.74 8.57 3.25
N ASN A 4 -7.69 8.41 1.94
CA ASN A 4 -8.66 9.02 1.06
C ASN A 4 -10.02 8.38 1.37
N THR A 5 -10.96 9.16 1.91
CA THR A 5 -12.27 8.66 2.34
C THR A 5 -13.06 8.03 1.20
N ASN A 6 -12.76 8.42 -0.04
CA ASN A 6 -13.38 7.85 -1.24
C ASN A 6 -12.95 6.39 -1.51
N GLN A 7 -11.94 5.89 -0.81
CA GLN A 7 -11.45 4.51 -0.90
C GLN A 7 -12.00 3.64 0.25
N ILE A 8 -12.96 4.09 1.05
CA ILE A 8 -13.45 3.35 2.22
C ILE A 8 -14.78 2.67 1.89
N VAL A 9 -14.85 1.36 2.13
CA VAL A 9 -16.10 0.59 2.03
C VAL A 9 -16.33 -0.25 3.30
N PRO A 10 -17.58 -0.43 3.76
CA PRO A 10 -17.87 -1.38 4.84
C PRO A 10 -17.77 -2.83 4.34
N ILE A 11 -17.43 -3.75 5.24
CA ILE A 11 -17.33 -5.18 4.92
C ILE A 11 -18.64 -5.78 4.41
N SER A 12 -19.79 -5.25 4.83
CA SER A 12 -21.09 -5.68 4.33
C SER A 12 -21.24 -5.40 2.83
N GLU A 13 -20.77 -4.24 2.35
CA GLU A 13 -20.79 -3.88 0.93
C GLU A 13 -19.83 -4.76 0.13
N ALA A 14 -18.61 -4.95 0.63
CA ALA A 14 -17.64 -5.84 0.01
C ALA A 14 -18.16 -7.29 -0.11
N ASN A 15 -18.90 -7.77 0.89
CA ASN A 15 -19.50 -9.10 0.84
C ASN A 15 -20.72 -9.18 -0.10
N GLN A 16 -21.49 -8.10 -0.22
CA GLN A 16 -22.70 -8.08 -1.04
C GLN A 16 -22.40 -7.90 -2.53
N ASN A 17 -21.37 -7.11 -2.87
CA ASN A 17 -21.00 -6.83 -4.25
C ASN A 17 -19.48 -6.68 -4.42
N PHE A 18 -18.77 -7.79 -4.21
CA PHE A 18 -17.31 -7.81 -4.34
C PHE A 18 -16.83 -7.32 -5.71
N SER A 19 -17.53 -7.68 -6.81
CA SER A 19 -17.14 -7.27 -8.17
C SER A 19 -17.19 -5.75 -8.37
N HIS A 20 -18.13 -5.05 -7.74
CA HIS A 20 -18.14 -3.58 -7.73
C HIS A 20 -16.93 -3.02 -6.98
N VAL A 21 -16.66 -3.54 -5.79
CA VAL A 21 -15.53 -3.10 -4.95
C VAL A 21 -14.17 -3.38 -5.61
N ALA A 22 -14.04 -4.49 -6.35
CA ALA A 22 -12.86 -4.82 -7.12
C ALA A 22 -12.62 -3.81 -8.26
N ARG A 23 -13.66 -3.44 -9.02
CA ARG A 23 -13.54 -2.41 -10.06
C ARG A 23 -13.15 -1.04 -9.48
N GLU A 24 -13.66 -0.71 -8.30
CA GLU A 24 -13.25 0.51 -7.60
C GLU A 24 -11.77 0.43 -7.17
N ALA A 25 -11.28 -0.74 -6.75
CA ALA A 25 -9.86 -0.94 -6.49
C ALA A 25 -9.00 -0.83 -7.75
N ASP A 26 -9.45 -1.32 -8.90
CA ASP A 26 -8.78 -1.13 -10.19
C ASP A 26 -8.69 0.37 -10.54
N ARG A 27 -9.78 1.12 -10.32
CA ARG A 27 -9.87 2.54 -10.67
C ARG A 27 -9.08 3.46 -9.72
N LEU A 28 -9.09 3.15 -8.43
CA LEU A 28 -8.50 3.97 -7.36
C LEU A 28 -7.13 3.45 -6.92
N GLY A 29 -6.64 2.36 -7.50
CA GLY A 29 -5.42 1.64 -7.11
C GLY A 29 -5.58 0.78 -5.84
N SER A 30 -6.43 1.20 -4.89
CA SER A 30 -6.78 0.38 -3.72
C SER A 30 -8.09 0.82 -3.06
N VAL A 31 -8.69 -0.11 -2.30
CA VAL A 31 -9.85 0.14 -1.43
C VAL A 31 -9.56 -0.38 -0.02
N ILE A 32 -9.92 0.38 1.01
CA ILE A 32 -9.84 0.01 2.43
C ILE A 32 -11.21 -0.49 2.90
N ILE A 33 -11.25 -1.71 3.42
CA ILE A 33 -12.48 -2.33 3.91
C ILE A 33 -12.54 -2.22 5.44
N PHE A 34 -13.64 -1.65 5.93
CA PHE A 34 -13.90 -1.45 7.35
C PHE A 34 -14.74 -2.59 7.94
N LYS A 35 -14.36 -3.07 9.13
CA LYS A 35 -15.15 -4.02 9.94
C LYS A 35 -15.30 -3.47 11.35
N GLY A 36 -16.54 -3.22 11.77
CA GLY A 36 -16.82 -2.63 13.10
C GLY A 36 -16.22 -1.22 13.24
N ASN A 37 -16.43 -0.36 12.25
CA ASN A 37 -15.93 1.02 12.19
C ASN A 37 -14.40 1.19 12.30
N LYS A 38 -13.65 0.13 11.97
CA LYS A 38 -12.18 0.15 11.94
C LYS A 38 -11.68 -0.40 10.60
N PRO A 39 -10.64 0.19 9.99
CA PRO A 39 -10.00 -0.39 8.82
C PRO A 39 -9.45 -1.76 9.18
N LYS A 40 -9.83 -2.78 8.40
CA LYS A 40 -9.45 -4.18 8.71
C LYS A 40 -8.79 -4.89 7.54
N TYR A 41 -9.16 -4.55 6.30
CA TYR A 41 -8.58 -5.15 5.09
C TYR A 41 -8.28 -4.07 4.04
N LYS A 42 -7.45 -4.42 3.08
CA LYS A 42 -7.12 -3.61 1.89
C LYS A 42 -7.27 -4.50 0.66
N LEU A 43 -7.99 -4.02 -0.35
CA LEU A 43 -8.10 -4.64 -1.66
C LEU A 43 -7.23 -3.87 -2.65
N ILE A 44 -6.44 -4.60 -3.42
CA ILE A 44 -5.49 -4.09 -4.42
C ILE A 44 -5.49 -5.05 -5.61
N ASN A 45 -5.42 -4.50 -6.81
CA ASN A 45 -5.18 -5.28 -8.02
C ASN A 45 -3.68 -5.60 -8.11
N LEU A 46 -3.33 -6.88 -8.11
CA LEU A 46 -1.93 -7.31 -8.15
C LEU A 46 -1.26 -6.97 -9.49
N GLU A 47 -1.97 -7.15 -10.61
CA GLU A 47 -1.45 -6.88 -11.96
C GLU A 47 -1.08 -5.41 -12.17
N GLN A 48 -1.71 -4.51 -11.42
CA GLN A 48 -1.49 -3.06 -11.51
C GLN A 48 -0.59 -2.51 -10.40
N ASN A 49 -0.25 -3.32 -9.39
CA ASN A 49 0.53 -2.89 -8.22
C ASN A 49 1.84 -3.68 -8.10
N ALA A 50 2.89 -3.15 -8.71
CA ALA A 50 4.26 -3.69 -8.64
C ALA A 50 4.84 -3.80 -7.21
N GLU A 51 4.27 -3.09 -6.22
CA GLU A 51 4.72 -3.16 -4.81
C GLU A 51 4.56 -4.55 -4.18
N ILE A 52 3.69 -5.41 -4.71
CA ILE A 52 3.37 -6.71 -4.12
C ILE A 52 4.25 -7.82 -4.70
N GLU A 53 4.83 -7.59 -5.88
CA GLU A 53 5.73 -8.54 -6.54
C GLU A 53 7.18 -8.46 -6.06
N MET A 54 7.51 -7.48 -5.20
CA MET A 54 8.87 -7.40 -4.64
C MET A 54 9.08 -8.51 -3.62
N THR A 55 10.11 -9.30 -3.85
CA THR A 55 10.71 -10.18 -2.85
C THR A 55 11.17 -9.36 -1.63
N ASP A 56 11.36 -10.02 -0.50
CA ASP A 56 11.79 -9.31 0.72
C ASP A 56 13.18 -8.68 0.55
N ASP A 57 14.06 -9.27 -0.27
CA ASP A 57 15.35 -8.70 -0.64
C ASP A 57 15.18 -7.40 -1.46
N GLU A 58 14.29 -7.39 -2.45
CA GLU A 58 13.99 -6.19 -3.24
C GLU A 58 13.37 -5.06 -2.38
N LYS A 59 12.55 -5.42 -1.38
CA LYS A 59 12.04 -4.47 -0.38
C LYS A 59 13.17 -3.88 0.46
N ILE A 60 14.12 -4.70 0.90
CA ILE A 60 15.28 -4.26 1.68
C ILE A 60 16.10 -3.27 0.86
N ASP A 61 16.40 -3.59 -0.39
CA ASP A 61 17.18 -2.73 -1.29
C ASP A 61 16.48 -1.39 -1.53
N PHE A 62 15.17 -1.40 -1.76
CA PHE A 62 14.38 -0.18 -1.92
C PHE A 62 14.44 0.71 -0.67
N VAL A 63 14.26 0.12 0.52
CA VAL A 63 14.32 0.84 1.79
C VAL A 63 15.74 1.36 2.06
N ALA A 64 16.75 0.53 1.80
CA ALA A 64 18.16 0.88 1.97
C ALA A 64 18.55 2.06 1.07
N ALA A 65 18.19 2.03 -0.22
CA ALA A 65 18.44 3.12 -1.17
C ALA A 65 17.79 4.43 -0.69
N ARG A 66 16.57 4.37 -0.17
CA ARG A 66 15.87 5.54 0.38
C ARG A 66 16.57 6.10 1.63
N ILE A 67 17.03 5.25 2.54
CA ILE A 67 17.76 5.64 3.75
C ILE A 67 19.11 6.26 3.37
N LEU A 68 19.88 5.60 2.50
CA LEU A 68 21.16 6.09 2.01
C LEU A 68 21.02 7.47 1.37
N LYS A 69 20.02 7.66 0.50
CA LYS A 69 19.77 8.96 -0.12
C LYS A 69 19.42 10.04 0.91
N LYS A 70 18.60 9.71 1.90
CA LYS A 70 18.16 10.66 2.94
C LYS A 70 19.30 11.09 3.85
N TYR A 71 20.21 10.18 4.19
CA TYR A 71 21.28 10.40 5.16
C TYR A 71 22.67 10.39 4.52
N HIS A 72 22.75 10.66 3.21
CA HIS A 72 23.98 10.52 2.41
C HIS A 72 25.20 11.17 3.08
N LYS A 73 25.08 12.44 3.49
CA LYS A 73 26.16 13.17 4.18
C LYS A 73 26.63 12.50 5.46
N ALA A 74 25.70 11.95 6.26
CA ALA A 74 26.09 11.27 7.50
C ALA A 74 26.86 9.98 7.22
N PHE A 75 26.48 9.25 6.16
CA PHE A 75 27.24 8.07 5.72
C PHE A 75 28.60 8.44 5.13
N GLU A 76 28.72 9.55 4.39
CA GLU A 76 30.02 10.07 3.93
C GLU A 76 30.96 10.41 5.08
N GLU A 77 30.45 11.03 6.15
CA GLU A 77 31.26 11.35 7.34
C GLU A 77 31.66 10.10 8.13
N LEU A 78 30.82 9.05 8.17
CA LEU A 78 31.16 7.77 8.80
C LEU A 78 32.20 6.96 8.02
N ALA A 79 32.35 7.24 6.72
CA ALA A 79 33.29 6.55 5.84
C ALA A 79 34.70 7.19 5.84
N LYS A 80 34.90 8.32 6.54
CA LYS A 80 36.20 8.93 6.77
C LYS A 80 36.93 8.25 7.93
#